data_AF-A0A840MNE9-F1
#
_entry.id   AF-A0A840MNE9-F1
#
_cell.length_a   1.000
_cell.length_b   1.000
_cell.length_c   1.000
_cell.angle_alpha   90.00
_cell.angle_beta   90.00
_cell.angle_gamma   90.00
#
_symmetry.space_group_name_H-M   'P 1'
#
loop_
_entity.id
_entity.type
_entity.pdbx_description
1 polymer ?
#
loop_
_entity_poly.entity_id
_entity_poly.type
_entity_poly.pdbx_seq_one_letter_code
_entity_poly.pdbx_strand_id
1 'polypeptide(L)'
;MNTSHEKLTDLQRLSEEIIRQPREKALPCNLSNEWLHLLERDFRIALRNDDVEIVGDPLDYIKAPLTLIGHLAVGKNNGAWAAIDEDKLFRYFLLYQAEILLEIARRNGSVDSPPATLETIFMEREIYLLRPSQGFACEGFKS
;
A
#
# COMPACT_ATOMS: atom_id res chain seq x y z
N MET A 1 -6.69 23.84 15.14
CA MET A 1 -6.61 22.38 14.93
C MET A 1 -7.64 22.05 13.86
N ASN A 2 -7.20 21.77 12.64
CA ASN A 2 -8.10 21.51 11.52
C ASN A 2 -8.30 19.99 11.45
N THR A 3 -9.30 19.47 12.15
CA THR A 3 -9.69 18.06 12.06
C THR A 3 -10.46 17.88 10.75
N SER A 4 -9.71 17.77 9.65
CA SER A 4 -10.26 17.22 8.42
C SER A 4 -10.70 15.80 8.75
N HIS A 5 -11.99 15.58 8.98
CA HIS A 5 -12.57 14.23 8.97
C HIS A 5 -12.10 13.55 7.68
N GLU A 6 -11.21 12.56 7.79
CA GLU A 6 -10.67 11.87 6.63
C GLU A 6 -11.82 11.17 5.92
N LYS A 7 -12.23 11.71 4.76
CA LYS A 7 -13.29 11.14 3.94
C LYS A 7 -12.89 9.73 3.49
N LEU A 8 -13.84 8.79 3.51
CA LEU A 8 -13.67 7.45 2.98
C LEU A 8 -13.12 7.49 1.54
N THR A 9 -12.39 6.43 1.17
CA THR A 9 -11.90 6.27 -0.19
C THR A 9 -13.06 6.22 -1.18
N ASP A 10 -12.99 7.07 -2.21
CA ASP A 10 -13.98 7.10 -3.28
C ASP A 10 -13.83 5.86 -4.18
N LEU A 11 -14.69 4.87 -3.95
CA LEU A 11 -14.70 3.61 -4.70
C LEU A 11 -15.11 3.80 -6.17
N GLN A 12 -15.90 4.83 -6.48
CA GLN A 12 -16.27 5.14 -7.86
C GLN A 12 -15.05 5.66 -8.63
N ARG A 13 -14.33 6.61 -8.04
CA ARG A 13 -13.09 7.14 -8.61
C ARG A 13 -12.02 6.06 -8.73
N LEU A 14 -11.88 5.20 -7.70
CA LEU A 14 -10.99 4.04 -7.72
C LEU A 14 -11.31 3.13 -8.92
N SER A 15 -12.60 2.89 -9.16
CA SER A 15 -13.05 2.06 -10.27
C SER A 15 -12.66 2.65 -11.63
N GLU A 16 -12.90 3.94 -11.82
CA GLU A 16 -12.64 4.64 -13.08
C GLU A 16 -11.15 4.78 -13.40
N GLU A 17 -10.34 5.16 -12.41
CA GLU A 17 -8.93 5.46 -12.61
C GLU A 17 -8.03 4.22 -12.58
N ILE A 18 -8.44 3.15 -11.89
CA ILE A 18 -7.59 1.98 -11.64
C ILE A 18 -8.26 0.68 -12.07
N ILE A 19 -9.43 0.33 -11.53
CA ILE A 19 -9.99 -1.03 -11.71
C ILE A 19 -10.44 -1.30 -13.15
N ARG A 20 -10.88 -0.28 -13.90
CA ARG A 20 -11.25 -0.40 -15.32
C ARG A 20 -10.05 -0.37 -16.26
N GLN A 21 -8.84 -0.20 -15.73
CA GLN A 21 -7.59 -0.18 -16.49
C GLN A 21 -6.92 -1.57 -16.48
N PRO A 22 -5.81 -1.78 -17.24
CA PRO A 22 -5.00 -2.98 -17.09
C PRO A 22 -4.50 -3.18 -15.66
N ARG A 23 -4.32 -4.44 -15.24
CA ARG A 23 -4.01 -4.82 -13.85
C ARG A 23 -2.75 -4.18 -13.31
N GLU A 24 -1.79 -3.92 -14.18
CA GLU A 24 -0.55 -3.23 -13.87
C GLU A 24 -0.83 -1.85 -13.26
N LYS A 25 -1.95 -1.21 -13.58
CA LYS A 25 -2.35 0.09 -13.02
C LYS A 25 -2.56 0.05 -11.51
N ALA A 26 -2.93 -1.12 -10.97
CA ALA A 26 -3.07 -1.36 -9.55
C ALA A 26 -1.74 -1.70 -8.84
N LEU A 27 -0.62 -1.83 -9.56
CA LEU A 27 0.68 -2.00 -8.91
C LEU A 27 1.06 -0.71 -8.15
N PRO A 28 1.67 -0.80 -6.95
CA PRO A 28 2.03 0.37 -6.14
C PRO A 28 2.82 1.42 -6.93
N CYS A 29 3.76 0.97 -7.77
CA CYS A 29 4.59 1.84 -8.59
C CYS A 29 3.83 2.66 -9.64
N ASN A 30 2.63 2.23 -10.03
CA ASN A 30 1.77 2.89 -11.01
C ASN A 30 0.65 3.73 -10.38
N LEU A 31 0.50 3.67 -9.05
CA LEU A 31 -0.43 4.50 -8.29
C LEU A 31 0.11 5.92 -8.10
N SER A 32 -0.78 6.91 -8.06
CA SER A 32 -0.40 8.27 -7.67
C SER A 32 -0.04 8.33 -6.18
N ASN A 33 0.70 9.35 -5.75
CA ASN A 33 0.97 9.55 -4.32
C ASN A 33 -0.31 9.67 -3.50
N GLU A 34 -1.34 10.32 -4.06
CA GLU A 34 -2.66 10.40 -3.42
C GLU A 34 -3.25 9.01 -3.16
N TRP A 35 -3.26 8.12 -4.18
CA TRP A 35 -3.76 6.77 -4.03
C TRP A 35 -2.94 5.95 -3.03
N LEU A 36 -1.61 6.09 -3.03
CA LEU A 36 -0.76 5.42 -2.05
C LEU A 36 -1.10 5.83 -0.62
N HIS A 37 -1.30 7.13 -0.36
CA HIS A 37 -1.61 7.62 0.98
C HIS A 37 -3.05 7.28 1.42
N LEU A 38 -4.02 7.30 0.52
CA LEU A 38 -5.38 6.83 0.81
C LEU A 38 -5.38 5.35 1.18
N LEU A 39 -4.64 4.51 0.44
CA LEU A 39 -4.53 3.09 0.72
C LEU A 39 -3.75 2.81 2.00
N GLU A 40 -2.66 3.52 2.27
CA GLU A 40 -1.92 3.40 3.54
C GLU A 40 -2.84 3.65 4.73
N ARG A 41 -3.64 4.73 4.68
CA ARG A 41 -4.66 5.03 5.68
C ARG A 41 -5.65 3.88 5.82
N ASP A 42 -6.23 3.42 4.71
CA ASP A 42 -7.24 2.37 4.68
C ASP A 42 -6.73 1.06 5.29
N PHE A 43 -5.53 0.63 4.91
CA PHE A 43 -4.85 -0.52 5.49
C PHE A 43 -4.60 -0.35 7.00
N ARG A 44 -4.09 0.82 7.39
CA ARG A 44 -3.78 1.12 8.79
C ARG A 44 -5.03 1.11 9.67
N ILE A 45 -6.16 1.62 9.17
CA ILE A 45 -7.44 1.62 9.91
C ILE A 45 -8.02 0.20 9.95
N ALA A 46 -8.04 -0.51 8.82
CA ALA A 46 -8.59 -1.86 8.75
C ALA A 46 -7.87 -2.90 9.63
N LEU A 47 -6.59 -2.67 9.95
CA LEU A 47 -5.78 -3.57 10.80
C LEU A 47 -5.71 -3.14 12.27
N ARG A 48 -6.24 -1.98 12.62
CA ARG A 48 -6.25 -1.51 14.02
C ARG A 48 -7.46 -2.07 14.76
N ASN A 49 -7.25 -2.42 16.02
CA ASN A 49 -8.29 -2.83 16.97
C ASN A 49 -8.69 -1.70 17.94
N ASP A 50 -8.21 -0.46 17.69
CA ASP A 50 -8.23 0.61 18.69
C ASP A 50 -9.17 1.74 18.26
N ASP A 51 -9.77 2.43 19.23
CA ASP A 51 -10.72 3.55 19.11
C ASP A 51 -10.11 4.82 18.48
N VAL A 52 -9.80 4.76 17.19
CA VAL A 52 -9.52 5.97 16.39
C VAL A 52 -10.86 6.60 16.03
N GLU A 53 -10.96 7.94 16.12
CA GLU A 53 -12.09 8.67 15.55
C GLU A 53 -12.10 8.49 14.03
N ILE A 54 -12.79 7.45 13.57
CA ILE A 54 -12.98 7.15 12.16
C ILE A 54 -14.29 7.77 11.66
N VAL A 55 -14.37 7.94 10.35
CA VAL A 55 -15.58 8.39 9.69
C VAL A 55 -16.24 7.17 9.05
N GLY A 56 -17.39 6.75 9.56
CA GLY A 56 -18.11 5.58 9.06
C GLY A 56 -17.77 4.29 9.81
N ASP A 57 -18.05 3.15 9.18
CA ASP A 57 -17.79 1.83 9.74
C ASP A 57 -16.31 1.45 9.50
N PRO A 58 -15.57 0.85 10.46
CA PRO A 58 -14.22 0.32 10.20
C PRO A 58 -14.15 -0.58 8.95
N LEU A 59 -15.24 -1.31 8.67
CA LEU A 59 -15.37 -2.17 7.48
C LEU A 59 -15.44 -1.38 6.17
N ASP A 60 -15.70 -0.08 6.17
CA ASP A 60 -15.66 0.73 4.95
C ASP A 60 -14.22 0.91 4.43
N TYR A 61 -13.24 0.94 5.33
CA TYR A 61 -11.82 1.10 4.99
C TYR A 61 -11.22 -0.15 4.36
N ILE A 62 -11.82 -1.33 4.53
CA ILE A 62 -11.32 -2.58 3.92
C ILE A 62 -11.66 -2.69 2.43
N LYS A 63 -12.67 -1.94 1.96
CA LYS A 63 -13.26 -2.11 0.63
C LYS A 63 -12.29 -1.79 -0.50
N ALA A 64 -11.59 -0.65 -0.43
CA ALA A 64 -10.64 -0.24 -1.45
C ALA A 64 -9.42 -1.19 -1.54
N PRO A 65 -8.75 -1.54 -0.42
CA PRO A 65 -7.72 -2.57 -0.39
C PRO A 65 -8.16 -3.90 -1.02
N LEU A 66 -9.31 -4.45 -0.60
CA LEU A 66 -9.79 -5.73 -1.13
C LEU A 66 -10.14 -5.66 -2.62
N THR A 67 -10.67 -4.54 -3.09
CA THR A 67 -10.97 -4.34 -4.51
C THR A 67 -9.70 -4.41 -5.37
N LEU A 68 -8.59 -3.80 -4.91
CA LEU A 68 -7.30 -3.84 -5.61
C LEU A 68 -6.65 -5.22 -5.55
N ILE A 69 -6.68 -5.87 -4.38
CA ILE A 69 -6.19 -7.25 -4.23
C ILE A 69 -6.99 -8.17 -5.16
N GLY A 70 -8.31 -7.99 -5.21
CA GLY A 70 -9.24 -8.47 -6.22
C GLY A 70 -8.66 -8.42 -7.63
N HIS A 71 -8.51 -7.19 -8.10
CA HIS A 71 -8.09 -6.88 -9.44
C HIS A 71 -6.71 -7.49 -9.81
N LEU A 72 -5.77 -7.50 -8.86
CA LEU A 72 -4.43 -8.06 -9.04
C LEU A 72 -4.43 -9.61 -9.01
N ALA A 73 -5.21 -10.23 -8.12
CA ALA A 73 -5.19 -11.68 -7.91
C ALA A 73 -5.89 -12.49 -9.01
N VAL A 74 -6.87 -11.90 -9.72
CA VAL A 74 -7.56 -12.55 -10.85
C VAL A 74 -6.56 -13.05 -11.91
N GLY A 75 -5.42 -12.38 -12.09
CA GLY A 75 -4.38 -12.81 -13.03
C GLY A 75 -3.51 -13.98 -12.57
N LYS A 76 -3.34 -14.17 -11.26
CA LYS A 76 -2.45 -15.20 -10.71
C LYS A 76 -3.11 -16.58 -10.59
N ASN A 77 -4.43 -16.64 -10.43
CA ASN A 77 -5.17 -17.90 -10.21
C ASN A 77 -5.92 -18.38 -11.46
N ASN A 78 -5.40 -18.15 -12.68
CA ASN A 78 -6.10 -18.46 -13.94
C ASN A 78 -7.51 -17.84 -14.03
N GLY A 79 -7.75 -16.68 -13.40
CA GLY A 79 -9.07 -16.05 -13.36
C GLY A 79 -9.99 -16.50 -12.22
N ALA A 80 -9.61 -17.50 -11.41
CA ALA A 80 -10.49 -18.02 -10.36
C ALA A 80 -10.32 -17.27 -9.03
N TRP A 81 -11.13 -16.22 -8.81
CA TRP A 81 -11.31 -15.58 -7.50
C TRP A 81 -11.81 -16.58 -6.44
N ALA A 82 -12.61 -17.57 -6.86
CA ALA A 82 -13.17 -18.63 -6.01
C ALA A 82 -12.14 -19.58 -5.38
N ALA A 83 -10.86 -19.49 -5.78
CA ALA A 83 -9.76 -20.32 -5.25
C ALA A 83 -8.94 -19.62 -4.14
N ILE A 84 -9.40 -18.48 -3.63
CA ILE A 84 -8.75 -17.74 -2.54
C ILE A 84 -9.56 -17.98 -1.27
N ASP A 85 -8.98 -18.72 -0.32
CA ASP A 85 -9.50 -18.84 1.04
C ASP A 85 -9.19 -17.59 1.88
N GLU A 86 -9.77 -17.53 3.08
CA GLU A 86 -9.64 -16.39 4.00
C GLU A 86 -8.18 -16.15 4.41
N ASP A 87 -7.44 -17.21 4.76
CA ASP A 87 -6.03 -17.12 5.18
C ASP A 87 -5.15 -16.54 4.05
N LYS A 88 -5.37 -16.98 2.82
CA LYS A 88 -4.66 -16.49 1.64
C LYS A 88 -5.04 -15.05 1.31
N LEU A 89 -6.31 -14.69 1.46
CA LEU A 89 -6.77 -13.30 1.27
C LEU A 89 -6.14 -12.38 2.32
N PHE A 90 -6.12 -12.80 3.59
CA PHE A 90 -5.48 -12.06 4.67
C PHE A 90 -3.98 -11.90 4.44
N ARG A 91 -3.30 -12.96 3.95
CA ARG A 91 -1.89 -12.86 3.56
C ARG A 91 -1.67 -11.87 2.42
N TYR A 92 -2.51 -11.88 1.38
CA TYR A 92 -2.44 -10.90 0.29
C TYR A 92 -2.68 -9.48 0.79
N PHE A 93 -3.55 -9.32 1.77
CA PHE A 93 -3.81 -8.04 2.42
C PHE A 93 -2.55 -7.47 3.08
N LEU A 94 -1.86 -8.27 3.89
CA LEU A 94 -0.62 -7.86 4.56
C LEU A 94 0.53 -7.62 3.57
N LEU A 95 0.68 -8.47 2.56
CA LEU A 95 1.72 -8.31 1.55
C LEU A 95 1.49 -7.05 0.70
N TYR A 96 0.24 -6.77 0.33
CA TYR A 96 -0.06 -5.58 -0.45
C TYR A 96 0.14 -4.30 0.37
N GLN A 97 -0.24 -4.30 1.66
CA GLN A 97 0.09 -3.21 2.57
C GLN A 97 1.60 -2.96 2.62
N ALA A 98 2.41 -4.00 2.79
CA ALA A 98 3.86 -3.88 2.84
C ALA A 98 4.39 -3.24 1.55
N GLU A 99 3.90 -3.65 0.39
CA GLU A 99 4.33 -3.10 -0.90
C GLU A 99 3.90 -1.64 -1.12
N ILE A 100 2.73 -1.22 -0.58
CA ILE A 100 2.33 0.19 -0.54
C ILE A 100 3.32 1.00 0.30
N LEU A 101 3.65 0.53 1.51
CA LEU A 101 4.59 1.22 2.40
C LEU A 101 6.00 1.31 1.79
N LEU A 102 6.44 0.24 1.13
CA LEU A 102 7.74 0.21 0.44
C LEU A 102 7.80 1.17 -0.72
N GLU A 103 6.75 1.26 -1.52
CA GLU A 103 6.70 2.21 -2.62
C GLU A 103 6.73 3.66 -2.13
N ILE A 104 6.01 3.96 -1.04
CA ILE A 104 6.09 5.28 -0.38
C ILE A 104 7.53 5.55 0.08
N ALA A 105 8.16 4.60 0.78
CA ALA A 105 9.53 4.74 1.26
C ALA A 105 10.53 4.91 0.10
N ARG A 106 10.35 4.18 -1.00
CA ARG A 106 11.18 4.24 -2.21
C ARG A 106 11.07 5.60 -2.89
N ARG A 107 9.84 6.13 -3.06
CA ARG A 107 9.61 7.47 -3.62
C ARG A 107 10.23 8.58 -2.76
N ASN A 108 10.29 8.37 -1.45
CA ASN A 108 10.93 9.27 -0.50
C ASN A 108 12.45 9.06 -0.39
N GLY A 109 13.04 8.12 -1.13
CA GLY A 109 14.49 7.82 -1.11
C GLY A 109 14.98 7.16 0.17
N SER A 110 14.09 6.60 0.99
CA SER A 110 14.44 5.96 2.26
C SER A 110 14.90 4.50 2.10
N VAL A 111 14.53 3.86 0.98
CA VAL A 111 14.90 2.48 0.64
C VAL A 111 15.27 2.39 -0.83
N ASP A 112 16.19 1.49 -1.16
CA ASP A 112 16.49 1.08 -2.53
C ASP A 112 15.96 -0.35 -2.71
N SER A 113 14.73 -0.44 -3.20
CA SER A 113 14.04 -1.70 -3.46
C SER A 113 13.44 -1.65 -4.85
N PRO A 114 13.55 -2.72 -5.66
CA PRO A 114 12.87 -2.78 -6.94
C PRO A 114 11.35 -2.70 -6.71
N PRO A 115 10.61 -1.98 -7.59
CA PRO A 115 9.16 -1.92 -7.49
C PRO A 115 8.51 -3.30 -7.62
N ALA A 116 7.34 -3.46 -7.03
CA ALA A 116 6.56 -4.68 -7.21
C ALA A 116 6.05 -4.84 -8.64
N THR A 117 6.07 -6.08 -9.12
CA THR A 117 5.52 -6.51 -10.40
C THR A 117 4.31 -7.41 -10.16
N LEU A 118 3.55 -7.75 -11.22
CA LEU A 118 2.45 -8.70 -11.10
C LEU A 118 2.90 -10.05 -10.53
N GLU A 119 4.13 -10.48 -10.84
CA GLU A 119 4.70 -11.73 -10.34
C GLU A 119 5.04 -11.63 -8.85
N THR A 120 5.50 -10.48 -8.38
CA THR A 120 6.12 -10.33 -7.05
C THR A 120 5.22 -9.66 -6.00
N ILE A 121 4.11 -9.02 -6.39
CA ILE A 121 3.24 -8.22 -5.49
C ILE A 121 2.62 -8.98 -4.31
N PHE A 122 2.53 -10.31 -4.40
CA PHE A 122 2.03 -11.17 -3.32
C PHE A 122 3.08 -12.21 -2.92
N MET A 123 4.35 -11.82 -2.90
CA MET A 123 5.45 -12.64 -2.42
C MET A 123 6.18 -11.90 -1.29
N GLU A 124 6.73 -12.66 -0.37
CA GLU A 124 7.69 -12.12 0.59
C GLU A 124 9.00 -11.82 -0.16
N ARG A 125 9.59 -10.65 0.11
CA ARG A 125 10.88 -10.25 -0.45
C ARG A 125 11.80 -9.71 0.65
N GLU A 126 13.08 -9.98 0.52
CA GLU A 126 14.11 -9.36 1.37
C GLU A 126 14.37 -7.92 0.93
N ILE A 127 14.57 -7.02 1.91
CA ILE A 127 14.65 -5.58 1.68
C ILE A 127 15.90 -5.04 2.36
N TYR A 128 16.68 -4.25 1.62
CA TYR A 128 17.88 -3.61 2.12
C TYR A 128 17.59 -2.15 2.45
N LEU A 129 17.70 -1.79 3.72
CA LEU A 129 17.54 -0.41 4.18
C LEU A 129 18.77 0.41 3.76
N LEU A 130 18.53 1.55 3.09
CA LEU A 130 19.59 2.53 2.88
C LEU A 130 19.94 3.17 4.22
N ARG A 131 21.20 3.07 4.64
CA ARG A 131 21.67 3.92 5.74
C ARG A 131 21.70 5.37 5.22
N PRO A 132 21.13 6.35 5.94
CA PRO A 132 21.40 7.74 5.63
C PRO A 132 22.91 7.94 5.74
N SER A 133 23.52 8.48 4.68
CA SER A 133 24.92 8.90 4.71
C SER A 133 25.05 9.92 5.84
N GLN A 134 25.66 9.53 6.95
CA GLN A 134 26.04 10.48 7.98
C GLN A 134 27.11 11.37 7.37
N GLY A 135 26.69 12.55 6.89
CA GLY A 135 27.58 13.67 6.66
C GLY A 135 28.07 14.16 8.01
N PHE A 136 29.08 13.50 8.56
CA PHE A 136 29.88 14.09 9.62
C PHE A 136 30.70 15.20 8.98
N ALA A 137 30.24 16.44 9.14
CA ALA A 137 31.14 17.57 9.10
C ALA A 137 32.12 17.38 10.26
N CYS A 138 33.34 16.97 9.94
CA CYS A 138 34.48 17.14 10.85
C CYS A 138 34.73 18.65 10.98
N GLU A 139 33.97 19.33 11.84
CA GLU A 139 34.42 20.62 12.36
C GLU A 139 35.56 20.32 13.32
N GLY A 140 36.78 20.53 12.81
CA GLY A 140 38.00 20.39 13.57
C GLY A 140 37.96 21.29 14.80
N PHE A 141 38.05 20.66 15.97
CA PHE A 141 38.48 21.31 17.19
C PHE A 141 39.86 21.92 16.93
N LYS A 142 39.95 23.26 16.85
CA LYS A 142 41.21 23.97 17.06
C LYS A 142 41.27 24.37 18.53
N SER A 143 42.26 23.82 19.22
CA SER A 143 42.74 24.26 20.54
C SER A 143 43.27 25.68 20.52
#